data_AF-A0A482ZT71-F1
#
_entry.id   AF-A0A482ZT71-F1
#
_cell.length_a   1.000
_cell.length_b   1.000
_cell.length_c   1.000
_cell.angle_alpha   90.00
_cell.angle_beta   90.00
_cell.angle_gamma   90.00
#
_symmetry.space_group_name_H-M   'P 1'
#
loop_
_entity.id
_entity.type
_entity.pdbx_description
1 polymer ?
#
loop_
_entity_poly.entity_id
_entity_poly.type
_entity_poly.pdbx_seq_one_letter_code
_entity_poly.pdbx_strand_id
1 'polypeptide(L)'
;MNVASIIMLTGGLIFACGIGLRFAGRGSGVAGKPDAKEETATATTDEANQETTAMVSIEEINRLVDLAVADGVVTPNEKRIIRDKCIESGIDTEKVFTEMQAKLKNTEGDAETKIRDVFKEAGDTFEGYVAKMFNQTYFKLKGWSGDKYVDGIYAENTKEPDLQFELSSYGEKFLFAVECKWRARFGKTIIIARPEQLKNYQSFQHRTGQKTFIVLGVGGTAGNPQNMYVIPVENLTETEFTVEQLKPYYQTGTGNFYYNDKKETLSILPKRNNL
;
A
#
# COMPACT_ATOMS: atom_id res chain seq x y z
N MET A 1 11.97 -50.91 24.13
CA MET A 1 10.93 -51.25 25.13
C MET A 1 10.19 -49.94 25.41
N ASN A 2 8.93 -49.80 24.95
CA ASN A 2 7.69 -50.17 25.66
C ASN A 2 7.38 -49.20 26.82
N VAL A 3 6.20 -48.56 26.92
CA VAL A 3 4.96 -48.61 26.11
C VAL A 3 4.35 -47.19 26.00
N ALA A 4 3.37 -46.98 25.10
CA ALA A 4 2.60 -45.74 24.96
C ALA A 4 1.11 -45.91 25.37
N SER A 5 0.33 -44.82 25.23
CA SER A 5 -1.15 -44.75 25.32
C SER A 5 -1.76 -44.79 26.74
N ILE A 6 -3.11 -44.66 26.83
CA ILE A 6 -3.99 -44.55 28.03
C ILE A 6 -4.02 -43.08 28.56
N ILE A 7 -5.11 -42.28 28.52
CA ILE A 7 -6.58 -42.49 28.35
C ILE A 7 -7.22 -41.43 27.41
N MET A 8 -8.22 -41.81 26.61
CA MET A 8 -9.36 -40.93 26.22
C MET A 8 -10.57 -41.28 27.09
N LEU A 9 -11.29 -40.30 27.64
CA LEU A 9 -12.62 -40.56 28.22
C LEU A 9 -13.58 -39.37 28.05
N THR A 10 -14.81 -39.71 27.74
CA THR A 10 -15.92 -38.83 27.37
C THR A 10 -16.58 -38.19 28.59
N GLY A 11 -17.15 -37.00 28.39
CA GLY A 11 -18.05 -36.35 29.36
C GLY A 11 -18.60 -35.05 28.78
N GLY A 12 -19.92 -34.86 28.81
CA GLY A 12 -20.56 -33.64 28.32
C GLY A 12 -21.98 -33.49 28.84
N LEU A 13 -22.74 -32.59 28.19
CA LEU A 13 -24.19 -32.34 28.32
C LEU A 13 -24.64 -31.30 29.38
N ILE A 14 -25.80 -30.70 29.09
CA ILE A 14 -26.71 -29.91 29.95
C ILE A 14 -26.44 -28.39 30.10
N PHE A 15 -26.95 -27.65 29.11
CA PHE A 15 -27.95 -26.57 29.23
C PHE A 15 -28.22 -25.92 30.60
N ALA A 16 -28.30 -24.57 30.60
CA ALA A 16 -29.20 -23.82 31.48
C ALA A 16 -29.76 -22.58 30.74
N CYS A 17 -31.09 -22.46 30.64
CA CYS A 17 -31.74 -21.25 30.13
C CYS A 17 -32.08 -20.30 31.28
N GLY A 18 -31.80 -19.00 31.11
CA GLY A 18 -32.19 -17.95 32.04
C GLY A 18 -33.18 -16.97 31.40
N ILE A 19 -34.48 -17.13 31.70
CA ILE A 19 -35.52 -16.17 31.32
C ILE A 19 -35.77 -15.21 32.50
N GLY A 20 -35.76 -13.90 32.25
CA GLY A 20 -36.15 -12.88 33.23
C GLY A 20 -37.07 -11.85 32.58
N LEU A 21 -38.31 -11.74 33.09
CA LEU A 21 -39.30 -10.80 32.56
C LEU A 21 -39.35 -9.47 33.31
N ARG A 22 -39.79 -8.46 32.55
CA ARG A 22 -40.24 -7.11 32.92
C ARG A 22 -40.81 -6.94 34.34
N PHE A 23 -40.59 -5.75 34.89
CA PHE A 23 -41.63 -5.01 35.62
C PHE A 23 -41.82 -3.62 35.01
N ALA A 24 -42.96 -2.97 35.27
CA ALA A 24 -43.31 -1.65 34.76
C ALA A 24 -43.98 -0.79 35.85
N GLY A 25 -43.82 0.54 35.75
CA GLY A 25 -44.45 1.54 36.62
C GLY A 25 -44.77 2.82 35.83
N ARG A 26 -45.81 3.58 36.23
CA ARG A 26 -46.40 4.67 35.42
C ARG A 26 -47.05 5.77 36.26
N GLY A 27 -46.74 7.03 35.97
CA GLY A 27 -47.31 8.28 36.53
C GLY A 27 -46.25 9.39 36.48
N SER A 28 -46.40 10.56 35.82
CA SER A 28 -47.39 11.65 35.99
C SER A 28 -47.23 12.38 37.34
N GLY A 29 -46.75 13.63 37.46
CA GLY A 29 -46.25 14.65 36.50
C GLY A 29 -45.59 15.82 37.29
N VAL A 30 -45.59 17.13 36.97
CA VAL A 30 -46.14 17.96 35.87
C VAL A 30 -45.35 19.32 35.82
N ALA A 31 -45.11 19.90 34.63
CA ALA A 31 -44.68 21.30 34.32
C ALA A 31 -43.34 21.89 34.83
N GLY A 32 -42.55 22.51 33.93
CA GLY A 32 -41.39 23.35 34.24
C GLY A 32 -40.42 23.63 33.06
N LYS A 33 -40.49 24.84 32.47
CA LYS A 33 -39.52 25.50 31.55
C LYS A 33 -39.29 26.94 32.08
N PRO A 34 -38.35 27.78 31.60
CA PRO A 34 -37.29 27.61 30.57
C PRO A 34 -35.86 27.81 31.17
N ASP A 35 -34.73 27.78 30.46
CA ASP A 35 -34.26 27.08 29.24
C ASP A 35 -32.71 27.16 29.19
N ALA A 36 -32.05 26.29 28.42
CA ALA A 36 -30.63 26.42 28.07
C ALA A 36 -30.38 25.86 26.64
N LYS A 37 -29.39 26.43 25.92
CA LYS A 37 -29.21 26.20 24.48
C LYS A 37 -28.75 24.78 24.14
N GLU A 38 -29.37 24.21 23.11
CA GLU A 38 -28.87 23.09 22.33
C GLU A 38 -28.01 23.61 21.17
N GLU A 39 -26.85 23.00 20.90
CA GLU A 39 -25.95 23.39 19.81
C GLU A 39 -25.60 22.14 18.98
N THR A 40 -26.38 21.91 17.93
CA THR A 40 -26.25 20.75 17.03
C THR A 40 -25.13 20.96 16.02
N ALA A 41 -23.96 20.34 16.26
CA ALA A 41 -22.90 20.21 15.26
C ALA A 41 -23.16 18.99 14.36
N THR A 42 -23.84 19.20 13.22
CA THR A 42 -24.08 18.15 12.20
C THR A 42 -22.82 17.85 11.40
N ALA A 43 -22.58 16.56 11.13
CA ALA A 43 -21.46 16.10 10.31
C ALA A 43 -21.64 16.47 8.83
N THR A 44 -20.61 17.07 8.21
CA THR A 44 -20.59 17.45 6.78
C THR A 44 -19.21 17.41 6.12
N THR A 45 -18.14 16.98 6.84
CA THR A 45 -16.75 17.12 6.37
C THR A 45 -16.21 15.97 5.52
N ASP A 46 -16.75 14.76 5.64
CA ASP A 46 -16.14 13.56 5.04
C ASP A 46 -16.62 13.30 3.61
N GLU A 47 -17.90 13.55 3.31
CA GLU A 47 -18.50 13.29 1.99
C GLU A 47 -17.90 14.18 0.89
N ALA A 48 -17.79 15.49 1.13
CA ALA A 48 -17.23 16.44 0.16
C ALA A 48 -15.74 16.15 -0.19
N ASN A 49 -14.98 15.57 0.76
CA ASN A 49 -13.60 15.19 0.53
C ASN A 49 -13.49 13.88 -0.28
N GLN A 50 -14.43 12.94 -0.07
CA GLN A 50 -14.58 11.75 -0.92
C GLN A 50 -15.04 12.11 -2.33
N GLU A 51 -16.03 13.00 -2.50
CA GLU A 51 -16.45 13.51 -3.81
C GLU A 51 -15.28 14.20 -4.54
N THR A 52 -14.54 15.10 -3.87
CA THR A 52 -13.38 15.77 -4.49
C THR A 52 -12.32 14.78 -4.94
N THR A 53 -12.01 13.77 -4.12
CA THR A 53 -11.02 12.72 -4.45
C THR A 53 -11.52 11.81 -5.58
N ALA A 54 -12.82 11.52 -5.62
CA ALA A 54 -13.47 10.78 -6.70
C ALA A 54 -13.46 11.59 -8.01
N MET A 55 -13.78 12.89 -7.98
CA MET A 55 -13.73 13.79 -9.14
C MET A 55 -12.32 13.84 -9.74
N VAL A 56 -11.27 14.00 -8.92
CA VAL A 56 -9.87 13.95 -9.38
C VAL A 56 -9.54 12.58 -9.99
N SER A 57 -10.00 11.48 -9.38
CA SER A 57 -9.78 10.12 -9.90
C SER A 57 -10.52 9.86 -11.22
N ILE A 58 -11.71 10.44 -11.39
CA ILE A 58 -12.50 10.42 -12.62
C ILE A 58 -11.78 11.26 -13.68
N GLU A 59 -11.20 12.41 -13.34
CA GLU A 59 -10.46 13.24 -14.29
C GLU A 59 -9.15 12.57 -14.73
N GLU A 60 -8.41 11.91 -13.82
CA GLU A 60 -7.26 11.07 -14.17
C GLU A 60 -7.64 9.95 -15.15
N ILE A 61 -8.74 9.24 -14.90
CA ILE A 61 -9.24 8.19 -15.78
C ILE A 61 -9.71 8.77 -17.12
N ASN A 62 -10.43 9.90 -17.11
CA ASN A 62 -10.85 10.57 -18.34
C ASN A 62 -9.64 11.02 -19.18
N ARG A 63 -8.57 11.52 -18.55
CA ARG A 63 -7.32 11.85 -19.25
C ARG A 63 -6.64 10.60 -19.82
N LEU A 64 -6.58 9.48 -19.09
CA LEU A 64 -6.06 8.19 -19.60
C LEU A 64 -6.91 7.65 -20.75
N VAL A 65 -8.23 7.76 -20.64
CA VAL A 65 -9.22 7.42 -21.68
C VAL A 65 -9.02 8.29 -22.92
N ASP A 66 -8.93 9.60 -22.77
CA ASP A 66 -8.81 10.55 -23.88
C ASP A 66 -7.44 10.44 -24.58
N LEU A 67 -6.38 10.09 -23.85
CA LEU A 67 -5.07 9.73 -24.42
C LEU A 67 -5.15 8.45 -25.26
N ALA A 68 -5.77 7.38 -24.74
CA ALA A 68 -5.97 6.13 -25.49
C ALA A 68 -7.03 6.26 -26.62
N VAL A 69 -7.86 7.30 -26.58
CA VAL A 69 -8.90 7.60 -27.58
C VAL A 69 -8.39 8.48 -28.72
N ALA A 70 -7.44 9.38 -28.46
CA ALA A 70 -6.82 10.20 -29.50
C ALA A 70 -6.12 9.34 -30.57
N ASP A 71 -5.55 8.20 -30.15
CA ASP A 71 -4.99 7.14 -30.99
C ASP A 71 -6.08 6.35 -31.74
N GLY A 72 -7.31 6.24 -31.22
CA GLY A 72 -8.42 5.56 -31.89
C GLY A 72 -8.36 4.02 -31.91
N VAL A 73 -7.19 3.42 -31.63
CA VAL A 73 -7.04 2.00 -31.33
C VAL A 73 -6.63 1.82 -29.87
N VAL A 74 -7.40 1.05 -29.07
CA VAL A 74 -7.00 0.70 -27.69
C VAL A 74 -6.57 -0.75 -27.61
N THR A 75 -5.29 -0.94 -27.30
CA THR A 75 -4.63 -2.23 -27.17
C THR A 75 -5.13 -3.05 -25.97
N PRO A 76 -4.87 -4.37 -25.92
CA PRO A 76 -5.14 -5.18 -24.74
C PRO A 76 -4.41 -4.69 -23.47
N ASN A 77 -3.24 -4.06 -23.61
CA ASN A 77 -2.45 -3.59 -22.46
C ASN A 77 -3.01 -2.28 -21.88
N GLU A 78 -3.49 -1.36 -22.69
CA GLU A 78 -4.21 -0.16 -22.22
C GLU A 78 -5.57 -0.52 -21.64
N LYS A 79 -6.29 -1.45 -22.26
CA LYS A 79 -7.50 -2.08 -21.67
C LYS A 79 -7.21 -2.81 -20.36
N ARG A 80 -5.96 -3.15 -20.07
CA ARG A 80 -5.55 -3.65 -18.75
C ARG A 80 -5.25 -2.48 -17.81
N ILE A 81 -4.38 -1.55 -18.17
CA ILE A 81 -4.00 -0.41 -17.31
C ILE A 81 -5.20 0.46 -16.91
N ILE A 82 -6.12 0.75 -17.85
CA ILE A 82 -7.34 1.52 -17.57
C ILE A 82 -8.32 0.70 -16.72
N ARG A 83 -8.42 -0.63 -16.95
CA ARG A 83 -9.20 -1.54 -16.09
C ARG A 83 -8.67 -1.54 -14.66
N ASP A 84 -7.36 -1.71 -14.50
CA ASP A 84 -6.67 -1.73 -13.21
C ASP A 84 -6.93 -0.41 -12.48
N LYS A 85 -6.76 0.74 -13.14
CA LYS A 85 -7.05 2.08 -12.59
C LYS A 85 -8.54 2.31 -12.27
N CYS A 86 -9.48 1.81 -13.08
CA CYS A 86 -10.92 1.90 -12.80
C CYS A 86 -11.31 1.06 -11.57
N ILE A 87 -10.80 -0.16 -11.47
CA ILE A 87 -10.96 -1.04 -10.30
C ILE A 87 -10.34 -0.40 -9.05
N GLU A 88 -9.13 0.16 -9.17
CA GLU A 88 -8.50 0.95 -8.09
C GLU A 88 -9.38 2.13 -7.65
N SER A 89 -10.10 2.79 -8.56
CA SER A 89 -10.99 3.92 -8.28
C SER A 89 -12.38 3.51 -7.78
N GLY A 90 -12.74 2.22 -7.81
CA GLY A 90 -14.11 1.78 -7.56
C GLY A 90 -15.12 2.25 -8.61
N ILE A 91 -14.65 2.62 -9.81
CA ILE A 91 -15.46 3.14 -10.92
C ILE A 91 -15.92 1.97 -11.79
N ASP A 92 -17.18 2.06 -12.27
CA ASP A 92 -17.73 1.08 -13.21
C ASP A 92 -16.87 1.02 -14.48
N THR A 93 -16.16 -0.10 -14.58
CA THR A 93 -15.18 -0.38 -15.62
C THR A 93 -15.85 -0.63 -16.97
N GLU A 94 -17.04 -1.22 -17.00
CA GLU A 94 -17.77 -1.47 -18.24
C GLU A 94 -18.45 -0.20 -18.76
N LYS A 95 -18.89 0.69 -17.86
CA LYS A 95 -19.28 2.07 -18.24
C LYS A 95 -18.13 2.82 -18.92
N VAL A 96 -16.93 2.80 -18.31
CA VAL A 96 -15.74 3.45 -18.90
C VAL A 96 -15.36 2.83 -20.24
N PHE A 97 -15.32 1.49 -20.38
CA PHE A 97 -15.05 0.87 -21.67
C PHE A 97 -16.14 1.06 -22.72
N THR A 98 -17.39 1.31 -22.32
CA THR A 98 -18.48 1.70 -23.24
C THR A 98 -18.28 3.12 -23.76
N GLU A 99 -17.94 4.07 -22.87
CA GLU A 99 -17.63 5.45 -23.24
C GLU A 99 -16.37 5.54 -24.11
N MET A 100 -15.32 4.74 -23.82
CA MET A 100 -14.17 4.57 -24.72
C MET A 100 -14.61 4.08 -26.10
N GLN A 101 -15.32 2.96 -26.19
CA GLN A 101 -15.75 2.38 -27.48
C GLN A 101 -16.67 3.32 -28.29
N ALA A 102 -17.41 4.21 -27.63
CA ALA A 102 -18.15 5.27 -28.31
C ALA A 102 -17.24 6.35 -28.93
N LYS A 103 -16.18 6.76 -28.22
CA LYS A 103 -15.22 7.77 -28.69
C LYS A 103 -14.27 7.26 -29.78
N LEU A 104 -13.88 5.98 -29.75
CA LEU A 104 -12.83 5.38 -30.61
C LEU A 104 -13.11 5.32 -32.12
N LYS A 105 -14.28 5.71 -32.61
CA LYS A 105 -14.69 5.49 -34.01
C LYS A 105 -13.96 6.35 -35.08
N ASN A 106 -12.94 7.13 -34.73
CA ASN A 106 -12.51 8.30 -35.54
C ASN A 106 -10.99 8.53 -35.76
N THR A 107 -10.05 7.72 -35.26
CA THR A 107 -8.59 8.02 -35.39
C THR A 107 -7.66 6.78 -35.46
N GLU A 108 -6.36 7.00 -35.75
CA GLU A 108 -5.23 6.03 -35.68
C GLU A 108 -3.92 6.77 -35.26
N GLY A 109 -3.13 6.33 -34.24
CA GLY A 109 -1.72 6.76 -34.09
C GLY A 109 -0.99 6.76 -32.71
N ASP A 110 -0.38 5.63 -32.33
CA ASP A 110 0.90 5.43 -31.60
C ASP A 110 1.10 6.04 -30.18
N ALA A 111 0.40 5.50 -29.16
CA ALA A 111 0.44 5.95 -27.76
C ALA A 111 1.37 5.20 -26.77
N GLU A 112 1.82 3.96 -27.05
CA GLU A 112 2.33 3.00 -26.03
C GLU A 112 3.44 3.55 -25.11
N THR A 113 4.37 4.34 -25.66
CA THR A 113 5.52 4.86 -24.90
C THR A 113 5.10 5.74 -23.70
N LYS A 114 4.09 6.60 -23.88
CA LYS A 114 3.79 7.70 -22.94
C LYS A 114 3.23 7.22 -21.60
N ILE A 115 2.43 6.16 -21.59
CA ILE A 115 1.80 5.64 -20.36
C ILE A 115 2.86 4.94 -19.50
N ARG A 116 3.80 4.21 -20.12
CA ARG A 116 4.91 3.55 -19.40
C ARG A 116 5.77 4.57 -18.65
N ASP A 117 6.07 5.68 -19.29
CA ASP A 117 6.99 6.68 -18.74
C ASP A 117 6.41 7.38 -17.49
N VAL A 118 5.10 7.64 -17.42
CA VAL A 118 4.43 8.21 -16.22
C VAL A 118 4.45 7.26 -15.02
N PHE A 119 4.18 5.97 -15.22
CA PHE A 119 4.26 4.99 -14.14
C PHE A 119 5.70 4.77 -13.67
N LYS A 120 6.68 4.87 -14.58
CA LYS A 120 8.11 4.84 -14.23
C LYS A 120 8.51 6.08 -13.42
N GLU A 121 8.11 7.28 -13.85
CA GLU A 121 8.38 8.53 -13.14
C GLU A 121 7.90 8.48 -11.68
N ALA A 122 6.72 7.90 -11.42
CA ALA A 122 6.19 7.70 -10.08
C ALA A 122 7.00 6.68 -9.25
N GLY A 123 7.56 5.64 -9.85
CA GLY A 123 8.47 4.68 -9.21
C GLY A 123 9.80 5.34 -8.83
N ASP A 124 10.50 5.86 -9.83
CA ASP A 124 11.80 6.54 -9.70
C ASP A 124 11.73 7.70 -8.68
N THR A 125 10.61 8.43 -8.63
CA THR A 125 10.36 9.50 -7.65
C THR A 125 10.23 8.96 -6.22
N PHE A 126 9.55 7.82 -6.02
CA PHE A 126 9.38 7.23 -4.69
C PHE A 126 10.68 6.56 -4.19
N GLU A 127 11.41 5.86 -5.06
CA GLU A 127 12.78 5.40 -4.77
C GLU A 127 13.66 6.58 -4.36
N GLY A 128 13.62 7.68 -5.12
CA GLY A 128 14.33 8.92 -4.85
C GLY A 128 13.84 9.69 -3.62
N TYR A 129 12.66 9.37 -3.07
CA TYR A 129 12.18 9.84 -1.77
C TYR A 129 12.74 8.96 -0.65
N VAL A 130 12.55 7.64 -0.74
CA VAL A 130 13.03 6.64 0.23
C VAL A 130 14.55 6.74 0.41
N ALA A 131 15.32 6.88 -0.67
CA ALA A 131 16.77 7.03 -0.62
C ALA A 131 17.23 8.29 0.15
N LYS A 132 16.47 9.38 0.11
CA LYS A 132 16.79 10.63 0.84
C LYS A 132 16.47 10.56 2.33
N MET A 133 15.63 9.61 2.75
CA MET A 133 15.32 9.40 4.17
C MET A 133 16.45 8.68 4.93
N PHE A 134 17.46 8.12 4.24
CA PHE A 134 18.64 7.54 4.87
C PHE A 134 19.73 8.60 5.09
N ASN A 135 20.17 8.76 6.34
CA ASN A 135 21.21 9.74 6.68
C ASN A 135 22.58 9.29 6.16
N GLN A 136 23.13 10.03 5.19
CA GLN A 136 24.39 9.76 4.51
C GLN A 136 25.64 9.75 5.43
N THR A 137 25.56 10.28 6.65
CA THR A 137 26.62 10.15 7.67
C THR A 137 26.78 8.70 8.17
N TYR A 138 25.72 7.90 8.13
CA TYR A 138 25.70 6.52 8.66
C TYR A 138 25.42 5.47 7.59
N PHE A 139 24.60 5.82 6.59
CA PHE A 139 24.16 4.93 5.52
C PHE A 139 24.82 5.31 4.19
N LYS A 140 25.46 4.34 3.54
CA LYS A 140 25.99 4.49 2.18
C LYS A 140 25.13 3.67 1.22
N LEU A 141 24.58 4.31 0.18
CA LEU A 141 23.95 3.59 -0.93
C LEU A 141 25.02 2.78 -1.69
N LYS A 142 24.70 1.52 -2.01
CA LYS A 142 25.59 0.51 -2.59
C LYS A 142 25.12 0.05 -3.96
N GLY A 143 23.81 -0.12 -4.11
CA GLY A 143 23.15 -0.43 -5.36
C GLY A 143 21.89 0.41 -5.49
N TRP A 144 21.61 0.84 -6.71
CA TRP A 144 20.31 1.36 -7.14
C TRP A 144 19.94 0.53 -8.38
N SER A 145 19.09 -0.47 -8.17
CA SER A 145 18.53 -1.34 -9.20
C SER A 145 17.46 -0.59 -9.98
N GLY A 146 17.06 -1.10 -11.14
CA GLY A 146 15.99 -0.51 -11.92
C GLY A 146 15.87 -1.15 -13.29
N ASP A 147 14.72 -0.97 -13.92
CA ASP A 147 14.34 -1.60 -15.19
C ASP A 147 15.18 -1.07 -16.36
N LYS A 148 16.41 -1.58 -16.49
CA LYS A 148 17.27 -1.42 -17.66
C LYS A 148 16.95 -2.53 -18.65
N TYR A 149 16.20 -2.14 -19.69
CA TYR A 149 15.67 -3.02 -20.72
C TYR A 149 16.03 -2.49 -22.11
N VAL A 150 16.51 -3.38 -22.99
CA VAL A 150 16.70 -3.13 -24.43
C VAL A 150 16.34 -4.42 -25.18
N ASP A 151 15.43 -4.33 -26.15
CA ASP A 151 15.13 -5.38 -27.14
C ASP A 151 14.97 -6.82 -26.58
N GLY A 152 14.20 -6.97 -25.50
CA GLY A 152 13.94 -8.24 -24.81
C GLY A 152 14.94 -8.58 -23.71
N ILE A 153 16.09 -7.89 -23.66
CA ILE A 153 17.17 -8.11 -22.70
C ILE A 153 16.94 -7.24 -21.47
N TYR A 154 16.79 -7.89 -20.31
CA TYR A 154 16.79 -7.26 -19.00
C TYR A 154 18.16 -7.45 -18.34
N ALA A 155 18.63 -6.46 -17.57
CA ALA A 155 19.78 -6.65 -16.69
C ALA A 155 19.46 -7.65 -15.56
N GLU A 156 20.43 -8.49 -15.15
CA GLU A 156 20.18 -9.50 -14.11
C GLU A 156 19.70 -8.89 -12.77
N ASN A 157 20.19 -7.70 -12.45
CA ASN A 157 19.80 -6.97 -11.23
C ASN A 157 18.39 -6.35 -11.29
N THR A 158 17.67 -6.45 -12.41
CA THR A 158 16.22 -6.16 -12.50
C THR A 158 15.37 -7.13 -11.64
N LYS A 159 15.97 -8.22 -11.12
CA LYS A 159 15.34 -9.11 -10.14
C LYS A 159 15.82 -8.89 -8.70
N GLU A 160 16.71 -7.95 -8.45
CA GLU A 160 17.15 -7.57 -7.08
C GLU A 160 16.34 -6.35 -6.59
N PRO A 161 16.24 -6.10 -5.27
CA PRO A 161 15.51 -4.95 -4.74
C PRO A 161 16.07 -3.61 -5.21
N ASP A 162 15.19 -2.60 -5.30
CA ASP A 162 15.48 -1.27 -5.86
C ASP A 162 16.69 -0.58 -5.23
N LEU A 163 16.83 -0.61 -3.90
CA LEU A 163 17.93 0.05 -3.18
C LEU A 163 18.70 -0.96 -2.31
N GLN A 164 20.03 -0.87 -2.30
CA GLN A 164 20.90 -1.66 -1.41
C GLN A 164 21.81 -0.71 -0.61
N PHE A 165 21.91 -0.89 0.71
CA PHE A 165 22.57 0.03 1.64
C PHE A 165 23.60 -0.66 2.54
N GLU A 166 24.62 0.12 2.94
CA GLU A 166 25.62 -0.23 3.95
C GLU A 166 25.48 0.74 5.13
N LEU A 167 25.01 0.25 6.28
CA LEU A 167 25.12 0.96 7.57
C LEU A 167 26.52 0.75 8.13
N SER A 168 27.21 1.83 8.50
CA SER A 168 28.42 1.79 9.33
C SER A 168 28.07 2.13 10.77
N SER A 169 28.29 1.20 11.71
CA SER A 169 27.93 1.36 13.13
C SER A 169 29.03 0.76 14.02
N TYR A 170 29.62 1.57 14.91
CA TYR A 170 30.71 1.18 15.83
C TYR A 170 31.92 0.45 15.20
N GLY A 171 32.15 0.63 13.89
CA GLY A 171 33.20 -0.05 13.11
C GLY A 171 32.73 -1.33 12.40
N GLU A 172 31.57 -1.86 12.79
CA GLU A 172 30.87 -2.94 12.07
C GLU A 172 30.12 -2.39 10.84
N LYS A 173 29.83 -3.27 9.87
CA LYS A 173 29.12 -2.95 8.64
C LYS A 173 27.95 -3.91 8.42
N PHE A 174 26.77 -3.34 8.19
CA PHE A 174 25.54 -4.11 7.97
C PHE A 174 24.98 -3.80 6.59
N LEU A 175 24.79 -4.83 5.77
CA LEU A 175 24.21 -4.72 4.43
C LEU A 175 22.73 -5.11 4.47
N PHE A 176 21.87 -4.25 3.91
CA PHE A 176 20.43 -4.48 3.83
C PHE A 176 19.88 -3.85 2.55
N ALA A 177 18.72 -4.33 2.10
CA ALA A 177 18.08 -3.92 0.87
C ALA A 177 16.64 -3.45 1.09
N VAL A 178 16.14 -2.62 0.17
CA VAL A 178 14.82 -2.00 0.22
C VAL A 178 14.19 -2.05 -1.18
N GLU A 179 13.08 -2.77 -1.29
CA GLU A 179 12.13 -2.67 -2.38
C GLU A 179 11.19 -1.48 -2.11
N CYS A 180 10.93 -0.66 -3.12
CA CYS A 180 10.19 0.58 -3.04
C CYS A 180 8.85 0.44 -3.78
N LYS A 181 7.72 0.49 -3.06
CA LYS A 181 6.37 0.51 -3.66
C LYS A 181 5.61 1.77 -3.26
N TRP A 182 5.10 2.49 -4.26
CA TRP A 182 4.09 3.55 -4.06
C TRP A 182 2.73 3.15 -4.64
N ARG A 183 1.66 3.63 -4.01
CA ARG A 183 0.26 3.49 -4.45
C ARG A 183 -0.51 4.79 -4.17
N ALA A 184 -1.30 5.25 -5.12
CA ALA A 184 -2.07 6.50 -4.98
C ALA A 184 -3.12 6.47 -3.85
N ARG A 185 -3.58 5.28 -3.44
CA ARG A 185 -4.52 5.04 -2.33
C ARG A 185 -4.55 3.55 -1.96
N PHE A 186 -5.33 3.21 -0.94
CA PHE A 186 -5.74 1.83 -0.67
C PHE A 186 -6.93 1.43 -1.55
N GLY A 187 -6.97 0.17 -1.99
CA GLY A 187 -8.22 -0.50 -2.36
C GLY A 187 -8.82 -1.23 -1.16
N LYS A 188 -9.69 -2.21 -1.41
CA LYS A 188 -10.09 -3.21 -0.38
C LYS A 188 -8.88 -4.00 0.13
N THR A 189 -7.95 -4.22 -0.78
CA THR A 189 -6.65 -4.87 -0.62
C THR A 189 -5.60 -4.04 -1.35
N ILE A 190 -4.32 -4.39 -1.18
CA ILE A 190 -3.20 -3.76 -1.88
C ILE A 190 -2.18 -4.83 -2.27
N ILE A 191 -1.88 -4.93 -3.57
CA ILE A 191 -0.89 -5.87 -4.10
C ILE A 191 0.50 -5.22 -3.95
N ILE A 192 1.36 -5.87 -3.16
CA ILE A 192 2.67 -5.34 -2.79
C ILE A 192 3.72 -5.75 -3.83
N ALA A 193 3.74 -7.03 -4.20
CA ALA A 193 4.63 -7.60 -5.20
C ALA A 193 3.89 -8.66 -6.03
N ARG A 194 4.40 -9.03 -7.22
CA ARG A 194 3.94 -10.25 -7.91
C ARG A 194 4.55 -11.50 -7.26
N PRO A 195 3.95 -12.71 -7.35
CA PRO A 195 4.47 -13.92 -6.72
C PRO A 195 5.89 -14.32 -7.15
N GLU A 196 6.32 -14.00 -8.38
CA GLU A 196 7.72 -14.17 -8.79
C GLU A 196 8.63 -13.13 -8.12
N GLN A 197 8.23 -11.86 -8.08
CA GLN A 197 9.01 -10.79 -7.45
C GLN A 197 9.25 -11.07 -5.96
N LEU A 198 8.21 -11.48 -5.22
CA LEU A 198 8.36 -11.87 -3.81
C LEU A 198 9.38 -13.02 -3.64
N LYS A 199 9.32 -14.04 -4.50
CA LYS A 199 10.30 -15.13 -4.52
C LYS A 199 11.71 -14.64 -4.88
N ASN A 200 11.85 -13.66 -5.76
CA ASN A 200 13.14 -13.07 -6.11
C ASN A 200 13.74 -12.33 -4.90
N TYR A 201 12.96 -11.53 -4.16
CA TYR A 201 13.42 -10.84 -2.95
C TYR A 201 13.80 -11.82 -1.82
N GLN A 202 12.99 -12.87 -1.61
CA GLN A 202 13.29 -13.94 -0.65
C GLN A 202 14.57 -14.70 -1.05
N SER A 203 14.76 -14.98 -2.34
CA SER A 203 15.95 -15.65 -2.87
C SER A 203 17.20 -14.75 -2.79
N PHE A 204 17.04 -13.44 -2.99
CA PHE A 204 18.11 -12.44 -2.82
C PHE A 204 18.55 -12.36 -1.35
N GLN A 205 17.60 -12.25 -0.42
CA GLN A 205 17.87 -12.26 1.02
C GLN A 205 18.62 -13.53 1.45
N HIS A 206 18.14 -14.72 1.03
CA HIS A 206 18.79 -15.99 1.33
C HIS A 206 20.19 -16.12 0.68
N ARG A 207 20.37 -15.69 -0.57
CA ARG A 207 21.64 -15.79 -1.30
C ARG A 207 22.71 -14.83 -0.77
N THR A 208 22.32 -13.64 -0.33
CA THR A 208 23.27 -12.56 0.02
C THR A 208 23.43 -12.34 1.53
N GLY A 209 22.52 -12.87 2.34
CA GLY A 209 22.42 -12.54 3.77
C GLY A 209 21.88 -11.12 4.04
N GLN A 210 21.57 -10.32 3.01
CA GLN A 210 21.05 -8.97 3.17
C GLN A 210 19.58 -9.01 3.59
N LYS A 211 19.28 -8.46 4.77
CA LYS A 211 17.90 -8.23 5.21
C LYS A 211 17.20 -7.29 4.23
N THR A 212 16.04 -7.70 3.77
CA THR A 212 15.30 -7.04 2.70
C THR A 212 13.95 -6.61 3.22
N PHE A 213 13.61 -5.34 3.02
CA PHE A 213 12.34 -4.75 3.43
C PHE A 213 11.58 -4.27 2.20
N ILE A 214 10.25 -4.37 2.22
CA ILE A 214 9.42 -3.58 1.32
C ILE A 214 9.01 -2.31 2.07
N VAL A 215 9.43 -1.17 1.53
CA VAL A 215 8.97 0.15 1.95
C VAL A 215 7.78 0.53 1.06
N LEU A 216 6.59 0.57 1.66
CA LEU A 216 5.33 0.81 0.97
C LEU A 216 4.77 2.18 1.37
N GLY A 217 4.71 3.11 0.41
CA GLY A 217 4.04 4.41 0.53
C GLY A 217 2.63 4.37 -0.05
N VAL A 218 1.64 4.90 0.66
CA VAL A 218 0.23 4.91 0.21
C VAL A 218 -0.43 6.28 0.43
N GLY A 219 -1.08 6.81 -0.60
CA GLY A 219 -1.67 8.16 -0.58
C GLY A 219 -0.62 9.26 -0.80
N GLY A 220 -1.07 10.51 -0.85
CA GLY A 220 -0.20 11.67 -1.12
C GLY A 220 0.36 11.64 -2.55
N THR A 221 1.66 11.91 -2.70
CA THR A 221 2.39 11.73 -3.98
C THR A 221 3.58 10.80 -3.77
N ALA A 222 4.17 10.28 -4.86
CA ALA A 222 5.40 9.50 -4.80
C ALA A 222 6.55 10.23 -4.06
N GLY A 223 6.64 11.55 -4.19
CA GLY A 223 7.64 12.38 -3.49
C GLY A 223 7.26 12.82 -2.07
N ASN A 224 6.02 12.56 -1.64
CA ASN A 224 5.50 12.88 -0.31
C ASN A 224 4.28 11.98 0.00
N PRO A 225 4.50 10.70 0.34
CA PRO A 225 3.44 9.73 0.62
C PRO A 225 2.70 10.06 1.92
N GLN A 226 1.40 9.82 1.96
CA GLN A 226 0.58 10.12 3.15
C GLN A 226 0.78 9.09 4.28
N ASN A 227 0.93 7.81 3.92
CA ASN A 227 1.11 6.69 4.84
C ASN A 227 2.37 5.92 4.43
N MET A 228 3.13 5.43 5.41
CA MET A 228 4.35 4.64 5.18
C MET A 228 4.30 3.33 5.97
N TYR A 229 4.75 2.25 5.36
CA TYR A 229 4.86 0.91 5.94
C TYR A 229 6.26 0.34 5.66
N VAL A 230 6.80 -0.42 6.61
CA VAL A 230 8.10 -1.11 6.45
C VAL A 230 7.91 -2.58 6.81
N ILE A 231 8.03 -3.45 5.80
CA ILE A 231 7.62 -4.85 5.89
C ILE A 231 8.85 -5.75 5.63
N PRO A 232 9.35 -6.51 6.62
CA PRO A 232 10.42 -7.50 6.40
C PRO A 232 9.95 -8.57 5.42
N VAL A 233 10.79 -8.94 4.44
CA VAL A 233 10.43 -9.90 3.39
C VAL A 233 10.24 -11.32 3.93
N GLU A 234 10.86 -11.68 5.05
CA GLU A 234 10.58 -12.93 5.77
C GLU A 234 9.15 -13.04 6.33
N ASN A 235 8.44 -11.92 6.53
CA ASN A 235 7.07 -11.93 7.05
C ASN A 235 6.02 -12.09 5.93
N LEU A 236 6.42 -12.11 4.66
CA LEU A 236 5.54 -12.13 3.50
C LEU A 236 5.28 -13.55 3.01
N THR A 237 4.19 -14.17 3.47
CA THR A 237 3.67 -15.45 2.96
C THR A 237 2.75 -15.30 1.75
N GLU A 238 2.23 -14.09 1.54
CA GLU A 238 1.28 -13.73 0.47
C GLU A 238 1.68 -12.40 -0.19
N THR A 239 1.02 -12.04 -1.28
CA THR A 239 1.37 -10.89 -2.13
C THR A 239 0.39 -9.71 -2.04
N GLU A 240 -0.76 -9.93 -1.42
CA GLU A 240 -1.90 -9.02 -1.39
C GLU A 240 -2.46 -8.94 0.02
N PHE A 241 -2.67 -7.73 0.53
CA PHE A 241 -2.98 -7.51 1.95
C PHE A 241 -4.12 -6.52 2.14
N THR A 242 -4.96 -6.74 3.13
CA THR A 242 -5.89 -5.72 3.65
C THR A 242 -5.16 -4.67 4.49
N VAL A 243 -5.79 -3.51 4.70
CA VAL A 243 -5.25 -2.42 5.53
C VAL A 243 -4.99 -2.89 6.98
N GLU A 244 -5.84 -3.75 7.53
CA GLU A 244 -5.69 -4.26 8.89
C GLU A 244 -4.52 -5.26 9.02
N GLN A 245 -4.23 -6.07 7.98
CA GLN A 245 -3.01 -6.90 7.92
C GLN A 245 -1.72 -6.04 7.82
N LEU A 246 -1.79 -4.84 7.25
CA LEU A 246 -0.65 -3.92 7.13
C LEU A 246 -0.38 -3.08 8.37
N LYS A 247 -1.37 -2.92 9.24
CA LYS A 247 -1.32 -2.14 10.48
C LYS A 247 -0.10 -2.41 11.38
N PRO A 248 0.43 -3.64 11.54
CA PRO A 248 1.64 -3.90 12.33
C PRO A 248 2.92 -3.29 11.74
N TYR A 249 2.93 -2.96 10.45
CA TYR A 249 4.08 -2.42 9.72
C TYR A 249 4.02 -0.89 9.55
N TYR A 250 2.93 -0.26 9.97
CA TYR A 250 2.68 1.17 9.80
C TYR A 250 3.71 2.01 10.58
N GLN A 251 4.22 3.05 9.93
CA GLN A 251 5.22 3.94 10.51
C GLN A 251 4.57 5.26 10.93
N THR A 252 4.59 5.54 12.23
CA THR A 252 4.19 6.84 12.80
C THR A 252 5.30 7.90 12.74
N GLY A 253 6.52 7.49 12.38
CA GLY A 253 7.65 8.39 12.18
C GLY A 253 7.56 9.21 10.90
N THR A 254 8.12 10.41 10.93
CA THR A 254 8.16 11.36 9.79
C THR A 254 9.56 11.93 9.56
N GLY A 255 10.57 11.41 10.26
CA GLY A 255 11.98 11.76 10.12
C GLY A 255 12.73 10.75 9.24
N ASN A 256 14.01 10.55 9.55
CA ASN A 256 14.88 9.65 8.79
C ASN A 256 14.66 8.18 9.15
N PHE A 257 15.06 7.27 8.27
CA PHE A 257 15.15 5.85 8.58
C PHE A 257 16.21 5.56 9.64
N TYR A 258 15.92 4.55 10.45
CA TYR A 258 16.82 3.94 11.41
C TYR A 258 16.75 2.41 11.25
N TYR A 259 17.92 1.81 11.06
CA TYR A 259 18.11 0.36 11.05
C TYR A 259 18.70 -0.05 12.41
N ASN A 260 18.00 -0.91 13.14
CA ASN A 260 18.52 -1.50 14.36
C ASN A 260 19.33 -2.74 14.01
N ASP A 261 20.65 -2.66 14.15
CA ASP A 261 21.60 -3.70 13.78
C ASP A 261 21.50 -4.96 14.65
N LYS A 262 21.11 -4.84 15.93
CA LYS A 262 21.00 -5.98 16.86
C LYS A 262 19.62 -6.67 16.86
N LYS A 263 18.62 -6.09 16.19
CA LYS A 263 17.29 -6.69 15.95
C LYS A 263 16.99 -6.94 14.47
N GLU A 264 17.82 -6.43 13.57
CA GLU A 264 17.65 -6.47 12.13
C GLU A 264 16.32 -5.85 11.63
N THR A 265 15.90 -4.75 12.27
CA THR A 265 14.63 -4.07 11.94
C THR A 265 14.86 -2.66 11.39
N LEU A 266 14.28 -2.36 10.23
CA LEU A 266 14.17 -1.01 9.67
C LEU A 266 12.90 -0.31 10.20
N SER A 267 13.00 0.99 10.53
CA SER A 267 11.87 1.83 10.99
C SER A 267 12.10 3.32 10.67
N ILE A 268 11.04 4.12 10.66
CA ILE A 268 11.13 5.58 10.49
C ILE A 268 11.12 6.25 11.87
N LEU A 269 12.08 7.12 12.14
CA LEU A 269 12.14 7.86 13.40
C LEU A 269 11.04 8.94 13.47
N PRO A 270 10.51 9.26 14.66
CA PRO A 270 9.78 10.50 14.89
C PRO A 270 10.66 11.70 14.48
N LYS A 271 10.06 12.73 13.87
CA LYS A 271 10.73 14.03 13.78
C LYS A 271 11.04 14.50 15.19
N ARG A 272 12.32 14.82 15.45
CA ARG A 272 12.69 15.58 16.64
C ARG A 272 12.16 16.99 16.42
N ASN A 273 11.23 17.43 17.27
CA ASN A 273 10.96 18.85 17.39
C ASN A 273 12.24 19.51 17.89
N ASN A 274 12.65 20.61 17.25
CA ASN A 274 13.77 21.40 17.75
C ASN A 274 13.32 22.05 19.07
N LEU A 275 14.07 21.75 20.14
CA LEU A 275 14.07 22.45 21.42
C LEU A 275 15.28 23.39 21.46
#